data_AF-A0A0F8Y8E9-F1
#
_entry.id   AF-A0A0F8Y8E9-F1
#
_cell.length_a   1.000
_cell.length_b   1.000
_cell.length_c   1.000
_cell.angle_alpha   90.00
_cell.angle_beta   90.00
_cell.angle_gamma   90.00
#
_symmetry.space_group_name_H-M   'P 1'
#
loop_
_entity.id
_entity.type
_entity.pdbx_description
1 polymer ?
#
loop_
_entity_poly.entity_id
_entity_poly.type
_entity_poly.pdbx_seq_one_letter_code
_entity_poly.pdbx_strand_id
1 'polypeptide(L)'
;MKIDPTNPADLSAQIATAIRDAVEPAGAEIAWIAVVRAPLPLEKLADAVDGTRFARLDRKREDLKLFGERLGRQFARGGGLIERVQGELFSSSRGEYGPVEGIVFIRDREGLEGEEKALQDHFESALISGMLSTDVKVVGVERRDTDPSQIRFMADHDLPSVDDLDLVAGKTALVYVLLGAEGQCGGSARRTSSC
;
A
#
# COMPACT_ATOMS: atom_id res chain seq x y z
N MET A 1 -9.32 -21.89 -14.43
CA MET A 1 -8.39 -20.78 -14.71
C MET A 1 -7.21 -20.96 -13.80
N LYS A 2 -6.00 -21.17 -14.33
CA LYS A 2 -4.79 -21.32 -13.49
C LYS A 2 -4.31 -19.91 -13.15
N ILE A 3 -4.24 -19.61 -11.86
CA ILE A 3 -3.67 -18.37 -11.32
C ILE A 3 -2.17 -18.62 -11.21
N ASP A 4 -1.34 -17.79 -11.84
CA ASP A 4 0.11 -17.85 -11.71
C ASP A 4 0.54 -17.02 -10.49
N PRO A 5 1.07 -17.64 -9.42
CA PRO A 5 1.45 -16.90 -8.22
C PRO A 5 2.60 -15.90 -8.44
N THR A 6 3.31 -15.98 -9.57
CA THR A 6 4.40 -15.05 -9.95
C THR A 6 3.93 -13.90 -10.84
N ASN A 7 2.65 -13.88 -11.23
CA ASN A 7 2.07 -12.79 -11.99
C ASN A 7 1.49 -11.73 -11.03
N PRO A 8 1.93 -10.46 -11.08
CA PRO A 8 1.45 -9.40 -10.18
C PRO A 8 -0.08 -9.17 -10.21
N ALA A 9 -0.72 -9.41 -11.37
CA ALA A 9 -2.18 -9.29 -11.50
C ALA A 9 -2.92 -10.43 -10.78
N ASP A 10 -2.31 -11.61 -10.70
CA ASP A 10 -2.84 -12.80 -10.04
C ASP A 10 -2.57 -12.77 -8.53
N LEU A 11 -1.42 -12.23 -8.11
CA LEU A 11 -1.09 -11.98 -6.70
C LEU A 11 -2.02 -10.94 -6.09
N SER A 12 -2.21 -9.80 -6.76
CA SER A 12 -3.14 -8.76 -6.30
C SER A 12 -4.58 -9.27 -6.18
N ALA A 13 -5.03 -10.14 -7.08
CA ALA A 13 -6.35 -10.78 -6.99
C ALA A 13 -6.48 -11.73 -5.79
N GLN A 14 -5.45 -12.54 -5.51
CA GLN A 14 -5.43 -13.44 -4.34
C GLN A 14 -5.45 -12.65 -3.03
N ILE A 15 -4.63 -11.62 -2.94
CA ILE A 15 -4.56 -10.82 -1.72
C ILE A 15 -5.84 -10.03 -1.50
N ALA A 16 -6.41 -9.44 -2.56
CA ALA A 16 -7.72 -8.81 -2.48
C ALA A 16 -8.82 -9.78 -2.00
N THR A 17 -8.75 -11.05 -2.42
CA THR A 17 -9.67 -12.09 -1.93
C THR A 17 -9.43 -12.38 -0.45
N ALA A 18 -8.17 -12.54 -0.03
CA ALA A 18 -7.84 -12.78 1.38
C ALA A 18 -8.30 -11.65 2.31
N ILE A 19 -8.13 -10.38 1.88
CA ILE A 19 -8.62 -9.20 2.60
C ILE A 19 -10.14 -9.21 2.66
N ARG A 20 -10.80 -9.44 1.52
CA ARG A 20 -12.26 -9.51 1.44
C ARG A 20 -12.83 -10.53 2.41
N ASP A 21 -12.30 -11.75 2.38
CA ASP A 21 -12.71 -12.84 3.27
C ASP A 21 -12.51 -12.47 4.75
N ALA A 22 -11.53 -11.63 5.07
CA ALA A 22 -11.26 -11.18 6.43
C ALA A 22 -12.27 -10.11 6.88
N VAL A 23 -12.56 -9.12 6.04
CA VAL A 23 -13.27 -7.90 6.45
C VAL A 23 -14.79 -7.93 6.17
N GLU A 24 -15.26 -8.64 5.13
CA GLU A 24 -16.69 -8.75 4.83
C GLU A 24 -17.51 -9.39 5.98
N PRO A 25 -17.05 -10.46 6.64
CA PRO A 25 -17.77 -11.02 7.80
C PRO A 25 -17.87 -10.05 8.98
N ALA A 26 -16.96 -9.06 9.06
CA ALA A 26 -16.98 -8.00 10.05
C ALA A 26 -17.85 -6.79 9.62
N GLY A 27 -18.50 -6.86 8.45
CA GLY A 27 -19.40 -5.82 7.94
C GLY A 27 -18.70 -4.69 7.18
N ALA A 28 -17.41 -4.82 6.86
CA ALA A 28 -16.68 -3.84 6.06
C ALA A 28 -16.77 -4.15 4.57
N GLU A 29 -16.72 -3.11 3.75
CA GLU A 29 -16.76 -3.22 2.28
C GLU A 29 -15.44 -2.72 1.68
N ILE A 30 -14.98 -3.38 0.62
CA ILE A 30 -13.83 -2.90 -0.15
C ILE A 30 -14.31 -1.88 -1.17
N ALA A 31 -14.12 -0.60 -0.87
CA ALA A 31 -14.48 0.51 -1.78
C ALA A 31 -13.61 0.52 -3.04
N TRP A 32 -12.29 0.35 -2.88
CA TRP A 32 -11.33 0.53 -3.96
C TRP A 32 -10.07 -0.30 -3.75
N ILE A 33 -9.52 -0.84 -4.85
CA ILE A 33 -8.24 -1.55 -4.90
C ILE A 33 -7.41 -0.89 -6.00
N ALA A 34 -6.16 -0.57 -5.71
CA ALA A 34 -5.22 -0.05 -6.71
C ALA A 34 -3.82 -0.66 -6.53
N VAL A 35 -3.19 -0.97 -7.66
CA VAL A 35 -1.81 -1.48 -7.71
C VAL A 35 -0.94 -0.37 -8.29
N VAL A 36 -0.04 0.17 -7.46
CA VAL A 36 0.93 1.18 -7.88
C VAL A 36 1.96 0.53 -8.81
N ARG A 37 2.32 1.21 -9.90
CA ARG A 37 3.37 0.74 -10.81
C ARG A 37 4.73 0.75 -10.11
N ALA A 38 5.48 -0.31 -10.35
CA ALA A 38 6.87 -0.49 -9.97
C ALA A 38 7.61 -1.05 -11.19
N PRO A 39 8.64 -0.35 -11.73
CA PRO A 39 9.12 0.96 -11.31
C PRO A 39 8.12 2.10 -11.61
N LEU A 40 8.24 3.21 -10.88
CA LEU A 40 7.42 4.41 -11.12
C LEU A 40 7.77 5.05 -12.48
N PRO A 41 6.76 5.34 -13.33
CA PRO A 41 6.98 6.04 -14.59
C PRO A 41 7.12 7.56 -14.35
N LEU A 42 8.24 7.98 -13.75
CA LEU A 42 8.42 9.35 -13.25
C LEU A 42 8.25 10.43 -14.33
N GLU A 43 8.72 10.20 -15.55
CA GLU A 43 8.54 11.16 -16.65
C GLU A 43 7.05 11.36 -16.97
N LYS A 44 6.29 10.27 -17.12
CA LYS A 44 4.85 10.34 -17.40
C LYS A 44 4.06 10.93 -16.24
N LEU A 45 4.47 10.64 -15.01
CA LEU A 45 3.89 11.24 -13.82
C LEU A 45 4.15 12.75 -13.77
N ALA A 46 5.35 13.21 -14.13
CA ALA A 46 5.70 14.63 -14.22
C ALA A 46 4.85 15.33 -15.29
N ASP A 47 4.68 14.72 -16.47
CA ASP A 47 3.81 15.23 -17.53
C ASP A 47 2.35 15.34 -17.08
N ALA A 48 1.83 14.32 -16.40
CA ALA A 48 0.45 14.30 -15.90
C ALA A 48 0.17 15.43 -14.89
N VAL A 49 1.18 15.87 -14.15
CA VAL A 49 1.09 16.95 -13.16
C VAL A 49 1.75 18.25 -13.64
N ASP A 50 1.94 18.42 -14.94
CA ASP A 50 2.46 19.66 -15.51
C ASP A 50 1.60 20.86 -15.09
N GLY A 51 2.25 22.01 -14.92
CA GLY A 51 1.63 23.22 -14.37
C GLY A 51 1.33 23.17 -12.87
N THR A 52 1.73 22.11 -12.15
CA THR A 52 1.64 22.05 -10.68
C THR A 52 3.02 22.14 -10.03
N ARG A 53 3.05 22.19 -8.69
CA ARG A 53 4.32 22.14 -7.92
C ARG A 53 5.11 20.84 -8.12
N PHE A 54 4.51 19.79 -8.69
CA PHE A 54 5.10 18.47 -8.85
C PHE A 54 5.68 18.21 -10.25
N ALA A 55 5.67 19.21 -11.13
CA ALA A 55 6.11 19.09 -12.53
C ALA A 55 7.59 18.69 -12.73
N ARG A 56 8.37 18.56 -11.65
CA ARG A 56 9.78 18.15 -11.68
C ARG A 56 10.07 16.95 -10.78
N LEU A 57 9.05 16.12 -10.48
CA LEU A 57 9.22 14.90 -9.67
C LEU A 57 10.18 13.88 -10.29
N ASP A 58 10.42 13.97 -11.60
CA ASP A 58 11.41 13.19 -12.36
C ASP A 58 12.85 13.61 -12.07
N ARG A 59 13.06 14.86 -11.65
CA ARG A 59 14.39 15.47 -11.46
C ARG A 59 14.70 15.83 -10.02
N LYS A 60 13.67 16.01 -9.18
CA LYS A 60 13.80 16.49 -7.80
C LYS A 60 13.20 15.48 -6.83
N ARG A 61 14.07 14.84 -6.04
CA ARG A 61 13.68 13.91 -4.97
C ARG A 61 12.75 14.54 -3.93
N GLU A 62 12.89 15.84 -3.67
CA GLU A 62 11.99 16.57 -2.77
C GLU A 62 10.57 16.68 -3.35
N ASP A 63 10.43 16.95 -4.66
CA ASP A 63 9.13 17.02 -5.32
C ASP A 63 8.47 15.63 -5.32
N LEU A 64 9.23 14.54 -5.52
CA LEU A 64 8.75 13.16 -5.40
C LEU A 64 8.27 12.83 -3.98
N LYS A 65 8.99 13.27 -2.94
CA LYS A 65 8.56 13.11 -1.54
C LYS A 65 7.24 13.83 -1.29
N LEU A 66 7.18 15.11 -1.65
CA LEU A 66 5.99 15.93 -1.46
C LEU A 66 4.78 15.41 -2.27
N PHE A 67 5.04 14.77 -3.42
CA PHE A 67 4.05 14.12 -4.26
C PHE A 67 3.52 12.85 -3.57
N GLY A 68 4.40 11.95 -3.12
CA GLY A 68 4.03 10.75 -2.36
C GLY A 68 3.20 11.07 -1.13
N GLU A 69 3.64 12.03 -0.31
CA GLU A 69 2.88 12.48 0.88
C GLU A 69 1.50 13.03 0.52
N ARG A 70 1.40 13.78 -0.59
CA ARG A 70 0.11 14.33 -1.03
C ARG A 70 -0.81 13.23 -1.53
N LEU A 71 -0.29 12.26 -2.27
CA LEU A 71 -1.06 11.09 -2.68
C LEU A 71 -1.53 10.32 -1.46
N GLY A 72 -0.66 10.02 -0.49
CA GLY A 72 -1.02 9.23 0.70
C GLY A 72 -2.21 9.84 1.45
N ARG A 73 -2.24 11.17 1.62
CA ARG A 73 -3.41 11.85 2.19
C ARG A 73 -4.68 11.71 1.34
N GLN A 74 -4.54 11.67 0.03
CA GLN A 74 -5.68 11.51 -0.90
C GLN A 74 -6.16 10.07 -1.01
N PHE A 75 -5.31 9.06 -0.81
CA PHE A 75 -5.77 7.68 -0.64
C PHE A 75 -6.76 7.55 0.53
N ALA A 76 -6.51 8.29 1.62
CA ALA A 76 -7.36 8.29 2.80
C ALA A 76 -8.64 9.14 2.63
N ARG A 77 -8.53 10.31 2.00
CA ARG A 77 -9.59 11.35 2.03
C ARG A 77 -10.23 11.66 0.68
N GLY A 78 -9.79 11.01 -0.39
CA GLY A 78 -10.08 11.43 -1.75
C GLY A 78 -9.32 12.71 -2.15
N GLY A 79 -9.51 13.12 -3.40
CA GLY A 79 -8.93 14.34 -3.97
C GLY A 79 -8.45 14.18 -5.42
N GLY A 80 -8.34 15.32 -6.09
CA GLY A 80 -8.10 15.36 -7.54
C GLY A 80 -6.67 15.11 -8.02
N LEU A 81 -5.68 14.90 -7.13
CA LEU A 81 -4.34 14.52 -7.59
C LEU A 81 -4.33 13.07 -8.06
N ILE A 82 -4.95 12.15 -7.29
CA ILE A 82 -5.11 10.75 -7.71
C ILE A 82 -5.89 10.67 -9.02
N GLU A 83 -7.03 11.37 -9.14
CA GLU A 83 -7.82 11.39 -10.38
C GLU A 83 -7.01 11.82 -11.61
N ARG A 84 -6.06 12.74 -11.40
CA ARG A 84 -5.17 13.28 -12.43
C ARG A 84 -4.08 12.28 -12.84
N VAL A 85 -3.50 11.55 -11.89
CA VAL A 85 -2.34 10.69 -12.16
C VAL A 85 -2.67 9.20 -12.27
N GLN A 86 -3.90 8.78 -11.97
CA GLN A 86 -4.28 7.36 -11.88
C GLN A 86 -3.93 6.53 -13.11
N GLY A 87 -4.02 7.10 -14.32
CA GLY A 87 -3.70 6.40 -15.57
C GLY A 87 -2.22 6.00 -15.67
N GLU A 88 -1.33 6.83 -15.12
CA GLU A 88 0.11 6.58 -15.10
C GLU A 88 0.56 5.91 -13.81
N LEU A 89 -0.05 6.24 -12.67
CA LEU A 89 0.32 5.74 -11.36
C LEU A 89 -0.05 4.27 -11.15
N PHE A 90 -1.21 3.83 -11.67
CA PHE A 90 -1.71 2.49 -11.41
C PHE A 90 -1.53 1.56 -12.60
N SER A 91 -1.04 0.35 -12.33
CA SER A 91 -1.07 -0.76 -13.29
C SER A 91 -2.47 -1.36 -13.39
N SER A 92 -3.23 -1.32 -12.29
CA SER A 92 -4.64 -1.69 -12.23
C SER A 92 -5.35 -0.96 -11.10
N SER A 93 -6.63 -0.68 -11.30
CA SER A 93 -7.52 -0.20 -10.26
C SER A 93 -8.93 -0.78 -10.44
N ARG A 94 -9.65 -1.01 -9.34
CA ARG A 94 -11.02 -1.54 -9.34
C ARG A 94 -11.81 -0.92 -8.19
N GLY A 95 -13.12 -0.77 -8.38
CA GLY A 95 -13.99 -0.12 -7.40
C GLY A 95 -14.06 1.39 -7.59
N GLU A 96 -14.64 2.08 -6.61
CA GLU A 96 -14.91 3.51 -6.66
C GLU A 96 -13.94 4.25 -5.74
N TYR A 97 -13.10 5.09 -6.33
CA TYR A 97 -12.18 5.93 -5.58
C TYR A 97 -12.96 7.02 -4.81
N GLY A 98 -12.63 7.16 -3.52
CA GLY A 98 -13.26 8.11 -2.62
C GLY A 98 -12.61 8.10 -1.24
N PRO A 99 -13.13 8.86 -0.27
CA PRO A 99 -12.70 8.76 1.12
C PRO A 99 -12.98 7.36 1.69
N VAL A 100 -12.10 6.88 2.56
CA VAL A 100 -12.21 5.56 3.20
C VAL A 100 -11.99 5.65 4.72
N GLU A 101 -12.45 4.65 5.45
CA GLU A 101 -12.26 4.55 6.91
C GLU A 101 -10.99 3.77 7.29
N GLY A 102 -10.48 2.96 6.36
CA GLY A 102 -9.26 2.18 6.53
C GLY A 102 -8.54 1.93 5.21
N ILE A 103 -7.23 1.73 5.29
CA ILE A 103 -6.35 1.38 4.17
C ILE A 103 -5.56 0.14 4.57
N VAL A 104 -5.57 -0.86 3.69
CA VAL A 104 -4.67 -2.01 3.76
C VAL A 104 -3.55 -1.79 2.75
N PHE A 105 -2.33 -1.63 3.24
CA PHE A 105 -1.13 -1.42 2.45
C PHE A 105 -0.36 -2.73 2.27
N ILE A 106 0.05 -2.99 1.04
CA ILE A 106 0.71 -4.23 0.66
C ILE A 106 1.89 -3.85 -0.17
N ARG A 107 3.02 -4.50 0.12
CA ARG A 107 4.26 -4.19 -0.55
C ARG A 107 4.83 -5.45 -1.17
N ASP A 108 5.03 -5.38 -2.47
CA ASP A 108 5.73 -6.38 -3.26
C ASP A 108 6.90 -5.68 -3.97
N ARG A 109 8.05 -6.36 -4.03
CA ARG A 109 9.34 -5.79 -4.47
C ARG A 109 10.00 -6.63 -5.55
N GLU A 110 9.31 -7.62 -6.10
CA GLU A 110 9.89 -8.52 -7.08
C GLU A 110 10.41 -7.72 -8.30
N GLY A 111 11.67 -7.95 -8.66
CA GLY A 111 12.29 -7.39 -9.87
C GLY A 111 12.82 -5.96 -9.80
N LEU A 112 12.77 -5.25 -8.66
CA LEU A 112 13.36 -3.91 -8.52
C LEU A 112 14.79 -3.93 -7.98
N GLU A 113 15.71 -3.26 -8.68
CA GLU A 113 17.10 -3.13 -8.28
C GLU A 113 17.64 -1.69 -8.40
N GLY A 114 18.82 -1.44 -7.83
CA GLY A 114 19.57 -0.19 -8.04
C GLY A 114 18.81 1.11 -7.72
N GLU A 115 18.89 2.06 -8.65
CA GLU A 115 18.26 3.39 -8.50
C GLU A 115 16.73 3.34 -8.57
N GLU A 116 16.17 2.46 -9.39
CA GLU A 116 14.71 2.26 -9.49
C GLU A 116 14.13 1.83 -8.15
N LYS A 117 14.77 0.86 -7.50
CA LYS A 117 14.41 0.43 -6.15
C LYS A 117 14.52 1.58 -5.15
N ALA A 118 15.59 2.38 -5.21
CA ALA A 118 15.77 3.49 -4.28
C ALA A 118 14.71 4.60 -4.45
N LEU A 119 14.31 4.89 -5.69
CA LEU A 119 13.25 5.84 -6.00
C LEU A 119 11.87 5.31 -5.58
N GLN A 120 11.61 4.02 -5.81
CA GLN A 120 10.40 3.35 -5.35
C GLN A 120 10.31 3.41 -3.82
N ASP A 121 11.38 3.01 -3.10
CA ASP A 121 11.45 3.03 -1.64
C ASP A 121 11.17 4.44 -1.09
N HIS A 122 11.75 5.47 -1.73
CA HIS A 122 11.57 6.87 -1.34
C HIS A 122 10.12 7.35 -1.55
N PHE A 123 9.50 6.97 -2.67
CA PHE A 123 8.09 7.26 -2.93
C PHE A 123 7.16 6.55 -1.93
N GLU A 124 7.37 5.25 -1.68
CA GLU A 124 6.55 4.45 -0.76
C GLU A 124 6.65 4.97 0.67
N SER A 125 7.85 5.35 1.11
CA SER A 125 8.07 6.00 2.41
C SER A 125 7.22 7.27 2.54
N ALA A 126 7.23 8.11 1.51
CA ALA A 126 6.47 9.35 1.47
C ALA A 126 4.96 9.09 1.40
N LEU A 127 4.53 8.08 0.65
CA LEU A 127 3.14 7.65 0.55
C LEU A 127 2.60 7.22 1.91
N ILE A 128 3.33 6.35 2.63
CA ILE A 128 2.99 5.89 3.98
C ILE A 128 2.90 7.08 4.94
N SER A 129 3.91 7.97 4.93
CA SER A 129 3.88 9.18 5.75
C SER A 129 2.64 10.05 5.46
N GLY A 130 2.25 10.17 4.19
CA GLY A 130 1.02 10.84 3.77
C GLY A 130 -0.24 10.19 4.36
N MET A 131 -0.37 8.86 4.27
CA MET A 131 -1.52 8.14 4.80
C MET A 131 -1.61 8.26 6.33
N LEU A 132 -0.49 8.06 7.03
CA LEU A 132 -0.40 8.15 8.50
C LEU A 132 -0.58 9.57 9.04
N SER A 133 -0.41 10.61 8.20
CA SER A 133 -0.74 11.99 8.59
C SER A 133 -2.23 12.29 8.68
N THR A 134 -3.08 11.28 8.48
CA THR A 134 -4.54 11.41 8.52
C THR A 134 -5.16 10.65 9.69
N ASP A 135 -6.42 11.01 9.92
CA ASP A 135 -7.50 10.17 10.46
C ASP A 135 -7.52 8.64 10.36
N VAL A 136 -7.16 8.18 9.17
CA VAL A 136 -7.60 6.90 8.63
C VAL A 136 -6.70 5.79 9.14
N LYS A 137 -7.28 4.64 9.49
CA LYS A 137 -6.51 3.48 9.93
C LYS A 137 -5.72 2.91 8.76
N VAL A 138 -4.40 2.78 8.90
CA VAL A 138 -3.53 2.21 7.87
C VAL A 138 -2.86 0.98 8.45
N VAL A 139 -2.96 -0.14 7.74
CA VAL A 139 -2.40 -1.43 8.18
C VAL A 139 -1.58 -2.03 7.04
N GLY A 140 -0.30 -2.26 7.27
CA GLY A 140 0.54 -3.06 6.40
C GLY A 140 0.19 -4.54 6.51
N VAL A 141 0.20 -5.28 5.42
CA VAL A 141 -0.01 -6.74 5.46
C VAL A 141 1.02 -7.45 4.60
N GLU A 142 1.42 -8.64 5.04
CA GLU A 142 2.20 -9.57 4.22
C GLU A 142 1.63 -10.99 4.29
N ARG A 143 1.91 -11.77 3.24
CA ARG A 143 1.61 -13.20 3.21
C ARG A 143 2.76 -13.97 3.85
N ARG A 144 2.48 -15.18 4.32
CA ARG A 144 3.46 -16.08 4.92
C ARG A 144 4.68 -16.37 4.02
N ASP A 145 4.48 -16.40 2.71
CA ASP A 145 5.50 -16.70 1.70
C ASP A 145 6.17 -15.44 1.11
N THR A 146 5.93 -14.26 1.70
CA THR A 146 6.56 -13.01 1.27
C THR A 146 8.06 -13.05 1.59
N ASP A 147 8.89 -13.09 0.54
CA ASP A 147 10.35 -13.07 0.65
C ASP A 147 10.94 -12.02 -0.31
N PRO A 148 11.69 -11.02 0.18
CA PRO A 148 11.96 -10.74 1.59
C PRO A 148 10.72 -10.25 2.33
N SER A 149 10.66 -10.52 3.65
CA SER A 149 9.65 -9.92 4.54
C SER A 149 9.72 -8.40 4.51
N GLN A 150 8.55 -7.76 4.59
CA GLN A 150 8.34 -6.32 4.56
C GLN A 150 8.04 -5.72 5.95
N ILE A 151 7.83 -6.55 6.98
CA ILE A 151 7.56 -6.09 8.35
C ILE A 151 8.56 -5.05 8.84
N ARG A 152 9.87 -5.27 8.60
CA ARG A 152 10.89 -4.30 9.05
C ARG A 152 10.73 -2.94 8.39
N PHE A 153 10.43 -2.91 7.08
CA PHE A 153 10.19 -1.65 6.38
C PHE A 153 8.95 -0.95 6.93
N MET A 154 7.86 -1.69 7.14
CA MET A 154 6.63 -1.13 7.72
C MET A 154 6.89 -0.57 9.13
N ALA A 155 7.65 -1.30 9.95
CA ALA A 155 8.05 -0.86 11.29
C ALA A 155 8.92 0.40 11.29
N ASP A 156 9.88 0.50 10.36
CA ASP A 156 10.72 1.69 10.18
C ASP A 156 9.91 2.95 9.77
N HIS A 157 8.63 2.78 9.38
CA HIS A 157 7.69 3.83 9.01
C HIS A 157 6.51 3.98 9.99
N ASP A 158 6.58 3.38 11.18
CA ASP A 158 5.51 3.41 12.18
C ASP A 158 4.16 2.87 11.65
N LEU A 159 4.19 2.00 10.63
CA LEU A 159 3.00 1.39 10.06
C LEU A 159 2.69 0.07 10.81
N PRO A 160 1.57 -0.03 11.54
CA PRO A 160 1.12 -1.30 12.11
C PRO A 160 1.00 -2.35 11.02
N SER A 161 1.40 -3.59 11.32
CA SER A 161 1.42 -4.65 10.32
C SER A 161 0.92 -5.99 10.82
N VAL A 162 0.37 -6.76 9.88
CA VAL A 162 -0.11 -8.12 10.08
C VAL A 162 0.63 -9.06 9.14
N ASP A 163 1.17 -10.13 9.70
CA ASP A 163 1.81 -11.23 8.97
C ASP A 163 0.83 -12.39 8.77
N ASP A 164 1.18 -13.34 7.90
CA ASP A 164 0.41 -14.55 7.61
C ASP A 164 -1.03 -14.26 7.16
N LEU A 165 -1.26 -13.23 6.32
CA LEU A 165 -2.61 -12.83 5.87
C LEU A 165 -3.40 -13.97 5.19
N ASP A 166 -2.71 -14.94 4.61
CA ASP A 166 -3.30 -16.13 4.00
C ASP A 166 -3.82 -17.16 5.03
N LEU A 167 -3.46 -17.02 6.31
CA LEU A 167 -3.94 -17.84 7.42
C LEU A 167 -5.11 -17.20 8.15
N VAL A 168 -5.96 -18.03 8.79
CA VAL A 168 -7.10 -17.56 9.59
C VAL A 168 -6.65 -16.61 10.72
N ALA A 169 -5.49 -16.88 11.32
CA ALA A 169 -4.92 -16.03 12.36
C ALA A 169 -4.60 -14.62 11.85
N GLY A 170 -3.92 -14.50 10.69
CA GLY A 170 -3.62 -13.21 10.06
C GLY A 170 -4.89 -12.47 9.63
N LYS A 171 -5.86 -13.17 9.00
CA LYS A 171 -7.17 -12.57 8.67
C LYS A 171 -7.88 -12.02 9.91
N THR A 172 -7.85 -12.76 11.01
CA THR A 172 -8.45 -12.34 12.28
C THR A 172 -7.72 -11.13 12.87
N ALA A 173 -6.39 -11.15 12.86
CA ALA A 173 -5.56 -10.04 13.32
C ALA A 173 -5.82 -8.75 12.53
N LEU A 174 -5.97 -8.83 11.20
CA LEU A 174 -6.31 -7.70 10.36
C LEU A 174 -7.61 -7.01 10.83
N VAL A 175 -8.64 -7.78 11.15
CA VAL A 175 -9.91 -7.22 11.66
C VAL A 175 -9.68 -6.49 12.99
N TYR A 176 -8.93 -7.08 13.93
CA TYR A 176 -8.65 -6.43 15.21
C TYR A 176 -7.86 -5.12 15.04
N VAL A 177 -6.85 -5.10 14.17
CA VAL A 177 -6.05 -3.89 13.92
C VAL A 177 -6.91 -2.79 13.26
N LEU A 178 -7.77 -3.15 12.30
CA LEU A 178 -8.70 -2.19 11.68
C LEU A 178 -9.71 -1.64 12.69
N LEU A 179 -10.10 -2.42 13.68
CA LEU A 179 -10.94 -1.98 14.81
C LEU A 179 -10.18 -1.20 15.89
N GLY A 180 -8.88 -0.97 15.70
CA GLY A 180 -8.04 -0.12 16.55
C GLY A 180 -7.15 -0.85 17.54
N ALA A 181 -6.95 -2.16 17.40
CA ALA A 181 -5.89 -2.85 18.12
C ALA A 181 -4.50 -2.37 17.65
N GLU A 182 -3.55 -2.24 18.58
CA GLU A 182 -2.20 -1.71 18.30
C GLU A 182 -1.14 -2.82 18.30
N GLY A 183 -0.17 -2.69 17.38
CA GLY A 183 1.09 -3.45 17.33
C GLY A 183 1.26 -4.35 16.11
N GLN A 184 2.22 -5.28 16.18
CA GLN A 184 2.55 -6.25 15.11
C GLN A 184 1.93 -7.60 15.44
N CYS A 185 1.10 -8.13 14.55
CA CYS A 185 0.31 -9.32 14.81
C CYS A 185 0.65 -10.42 13.79
N GLY A 186 1.12 -11.59 14.24
CA GLY A 186 1.50 -12.71 13.37
C GLY A 186 2.75 -13.45 13.85
N GLY A 187 2.87 -14.74 13.53
CA GLY A 187 3.65 -15.69 14.31
C GLY A 187 4.91 -16.23 13.64
N SER A 188 6.08 -15.65 13.94
CA SER A 188 7.26 -16.47 14.27
C SER A 188 8.05 -15.80 15.40
N ALA A 189 8.26 -16.56 16.48
CA ALA A 189 8.77 -16.03 17.73
C ALA A 189 10.18 -15.41 17.60
N ARG A 190 10.26 -14.08 17.62
CA ARG A 190 11.36 -13.32 18.26
C ARG A 190 10.98 -11.84 18.46
N ARG A 191 10.37 -11.54 19.63
CA ARG A 191 10.28 -10.25 20.36
C ARG A 191 9.89 -9.03 19.48
N THR A 192 8.65 -8.55 19.50
CA THR A 192 7.91 -7.95 20.62
C THR A 192 6.39 -8.11 20.39
N SER A 193 5.64 -8.29 21.47
CA SER A 193 4.23 -8.68 21.48
C SER A 193 3.27 -7.50 21.61
N SER A 194 2.26 -7.46 20.72
CA SER A 194 0.85 -7.01 20.84
C SER A 194 0.35 -6.91 19.39
N CYS A 195 -0.72 -7.54 18.88
CA CYS A 195 -1.72 -8.49 19.41
C CYS A 195 -1.49 -9.93 18.91
#